data_AF-A0A959C2B6-F1
#
_entry.id   AF-A0A959C2B6-F1
#
_cell.length_a   1.000
_cell.length_b   1.000
_cell.length_c   1.000
_cell.angle_alpha   90.00
_cell.angle_beta   90.00
_cell.angle_gamma   90.00
#
_symmetry.space_group_name_H-M   'P 1'
#
loop_
_entity.id
_entity.type
_entity.pdbx_description
1 polymer ?
#
loop_
_entity_poly.entity_id
_entity_poly.type
_entity_poly.pdbx_seq_one_letter_code
_entity_poly.pdbx_strand_id
1 'polypeptide(L)' 'MIRHTTLLLLLLPGFTLLLAQPTAQFETTFYFEDAIGNRDSVIVGYDTLATRDIDPEFGEMEILAPFDSVFEVRAGHF' A
#
# COMPACT_ATOMS: atom_id res chain seq x y z
N MET A 1 -17.51 31.43 -31.43
CA MET A 1 -17.13 30.00 -31.50
C MET A 1 -16.14 29.63 -30.38
N ILE A 2 -16.45 29.95 -29.11
CA ILE A 2 -15.52 29.83 -27.96
C ILE A 2 -16.16 29.00 -26.82
N ARG A 3 -17.14 28.13 -27.14
CA ARG A 3 -17.90 27.38 -26.10
C ARG A 3 -17.49 25.92 -25.93
N HIS A 4 -16.65 25.38 -26.83
CA HIS A 4 -16.18 23.98 -26.75
C HIS A 4 -14.69 23.87 -26.36
N THR A 5 -13.89 24.91 -26.60
CA THR A 5 -12.46 24.93 -26.26
C THR A 5 -12.20 24.95 -24.75
N THR A 6 -13.07 25.57 -23.96
CA THR A 6 -12.94 25.59 -22.48
C THR A 6 -13.23 24.22 -21.85
N LEU A 7 -14.09 23.40 -22.47
CA LEU A 7 -14.42 22.06 -21.96
C LEU A 7 -13.25 21.08 -22.15
N LEU A 8 -12.48 21.25 -23.23
CA LEU A 8 -11.30 20.42 -23.52
C LEU A 8 -10.12 20.74 -22.58
N LEU A 9 -9.97 22.00 -22.16
CA LEU A 9 -8.88 22.43 -21.27
C LEU A 9 -9.05 21.97 -19.81
N LEU A 10 -10.29 21.69 -19.38
CA LEU A 10 -10.63 21.23 -18.03
C LEU A 10 -10.43 19.72 -17.83
N LEU A 11 -10.16 18.97 -18.90
CA LEU A 11 -9.85 17.53 -18.85
C LEU A 11 -8.35 17.24 -18.68
N LEU A 12 -7.48 18.26 -18.82
CA LEU A 12 -6.03 18.10 -18.80
C LEU A 12 -5.33 18.05 -17.42
N PRO A 13 -5.86 18.57 -16.29
CA PRO A 13 -5.15 18.47 -15.01
C PRO A 13 -5.49 17.22 -14.19
N GLY A 14 -6.44 16.38 -14.63
CA GLY A 14 -6.82 15.16 -13.91
C GLY A 14 -5.96 13.93 -14.19
N PHE A 15 -5.17 13.96 -15.27
CA PHE A 15 -4.45 12.77 -15.75
C PHE A 15 -3.02 12.65 -15.19
N THR A 16 -2.43 13.71 -14.64
CA THR A 16 -1.02 13.76 -14.21
C THR A 16 -0.80 13.76 -12.69
N LEU A 17 -1.86 13.70 -11.88
CA LEU A 17 -1.77 13.63 -10.42
C LEU A 17 -2.10 12.26 -9.83
N LEU A 18 -2.37 11.26 -10.66
CA LEU A 18 -2.34 9.87 -10.25
C LEU A 18 -0.89 9.41 -10.19
N LEU A 19 -0.14 9.89 -9.18
CA LEU A 19 1.09 9.23 -8.79
C LEU A 19 0.67 7.87 -8.24
N ALA A 20 0.76 6.84 -9.09
CA ALA A 20 0.63 5.48 -8.61
C ALA A 20 1.71 5.26 -7.56
N GLN A 21 1.31 4.70 -6.43
CA GLN A 21 2.24 4.26 -5.39
C GLN A 21 3.26 3.30 -6.04
N PRO A 22 4.58 3.51 -5.86
CA PRO A 22 5.55 2.54 -6.34
C PRO A 22 5.21 1.16 -5.77
N THR A 23 5.15 0.17 -6.66
CA THR A 23 5.03 -1.24 -6.29
C THR A 23 6.43 -1.77 -6.06
N ALA A 24 6.63 -2.59 -5.03
CA ALA A 24 7.96 -3.17 -4.81
C ALA A 24 8.35 -4.07 -5.99
N GLN A 25 9.65 -4.14 -6.29
CA GLN A 25 10.21 -5.00 -7.34
C GLN A 25 9.78 -6.47 -7.19
N PHE A 26 9.63 -6.93 -5.96
CA PHE A 26 9.07 -8.23 -5.63
C PHE A 26 8.18 -8.11 -4.40
N GLU A 27 7.05 -8.80 -4.41
CA GLU A 27 6.16 -8.93 -3.25
C GLU A 27 5.73 -10.38 -3.10
N THR A 28 5.57 -10.82 -1.85
CA THR A 28 4.95 -12.09 -1.53
C THR A 28 4.02 -11.95 -0.34
N THR A 29 2.98 -12.78 -0.30
CA THR A 29 2.04 -12.81 0.81
C THR A 29 2.27 -14.06 1.63
N PHE A 30 2.60 -13.87 2.91
CA PHE A 30 2.64 -14.94 3.88
C PHE A 30 1.27 -15.06 4.54
N TYR A 31 0.66 -16.23 4.40
CA TYR A 31 -0.63 -16.56 5.00
C TYR A 31 -0.43 -17.37 6.28
N PHE A 32 -1.19 -17.06 7.31
CA PHE A 32 -1.15 -17.72 8.60
C PHE A 32 -2.55 -18.21 8.97
N GLU A 33 -2.62 -19.38 9.59
CA GLU A 33 -3.85 -19.95 10.12
C GLU A 33 -3.56 -20.58 11.48
N ASP A 34 -4.40 -20.31 12.49
CA ASP A 34 -4.28 -20.92 13.80
C ASP A 34 -5.00 -22.28 13.88
N ALA A 35 -4.87 -22.97 15.03
CA ALA A 35 -5.42 -24.33 15.20
C ALA A 35 -6.96 -24.40 15.19
N ILE A 36 -7.66 -23.27 15.32
CA ILE A 36 -9.13 -23.21 15.29
C ILE A 36 -9.67 -22.53 14.01
N GLY A 37 -8.78 -22.21 13.07
CA GLY A 37 -9.10 -21.76 11.71
C GLY A 37 -9.16 -20.25 11.52
N ASN A 38 -8.72 -19.43 12.49
CA ASN A 38 -8.58 -17.98 12.25
C ASN A 38 -7.41 -17.73 11.30
N ARG A 39 -7.57 -16.76 10.39
CA ARG A 39 -6.60 -16.49 9.32
C ARG A 39 -6.17 -15.04 9.33
N ASP A 40 -4.89 -14.83 9.02
CA ASP A 40 -4.35 -13.51 8.72
C ASP A 40 -3.20 -13.62 7.70
N SER A 41 -2.70 -12.49 7.22
CA SER A 41 -1.61 -12.45 6.26
C SER A 41 -0.78 -11.18 6.36
N VAL A 42 0.50 -11.28 6.01
CA VAL A 42 1.37 -10.11 5.83
C VAL A 42 1.98 -10.13 4.42
N ILE A 43 2.05 -8.95 3.81
CA ILE A 43 2.75 -8.75 2.53
C ILE A 43 4.18 -8.33 2.88
N VAL A 44 5.16 -9.01 2.27
CA VAL A 44 6.58 -8.66 2.42
C VAL A 44 7.14 -8.38 1.03
N GLY A 45 7.73 -7.20 0.89
CA GLY A 45 8.32 -6.73 -0.34
C GLY A 45 9.85 -6.74 -0.33
N TYR A 46 10.43 -6.63 -1.52
CA TYR A 46 11.81 -6.23 -1.73
C TYR A 46 11.84 -5.20 -2.84
N ASP A 47 12.55 -4.09 -2.60
CA ASP A 47 12.88 -3.09 -3.61
C ASP A 47 14.28 -2.52 -3.34
N THR A 48 14.98 -2.07 -4.38
CA THR A 48 16.26 -1.37 -4.24
C THR A 48 16.14 0.00 -3.58
N LEU A 49 14.95 0.58 -3.56
CA LEU A 49 14.63 1.85 -2.91
C LEU A 49 14.07 1.69 -1.50
N ALA A 50 13.82 0.45 -1.05
CA ALA A 50 13.34 0.19 0.31
C ALA A 50 14.40 0.54 1.36
N THR A 51 13.96 0.97 2.53
CA THR A 51 14.82 1.35 3.65
C THR A 51 14.69 0.36 4.81
N ARG A 52 15.30 0.68 5.96
CA ARG A 52 15.13 -0.09 7.20
C ARG A 52 13.97 0.42 8.04
N ASP A 53 13.39 1.57 7.67
CA ASP A 53 12.28 2.21 8.34
C ASP A 53 10.99 1.96 7.55
N ILE A 54 9.88 2.51 8.02
CA ILE A 54 8.60 2.46 7.31
C ILE A 54 8.70 3.35 6.06
N ASP A 55 8.39 2.79 4.90
CA ASP A 55 8.35 3.49 3.61
C ASP A 55 6.88 3.70 3.15
N PRO A 56 6.25 4.85 3.46
CA PRO A 56 4.86 5.12 3.07
C PRO A 56 4.65 5.12 1.55
N GLU A 57 5.70 5.40 0.78
CA GLU A 57 5.69 5.30 -0.68
C GLU A 57 5.46 3.87 -1.15
N PHE A 58 5.82 2.83 -0.39
CA PHE A 58 5.47 1.44 -0.68
C PHE A 58 4.17 0.99 0.01
N GLY A 59 3.45 1.92 0.66
CA GLY A 59 2.18 1.63 1.34
C GLY A 59 2.37 1.02 2.72
N GLU A 60 3.59 1.06 3.25
CA GLU A 60 3.86 0.66 4.61
C GLU A 60 3.28 1.67 5.60
N MET A 61 2.76 1.18 6.72
CA MET A 61 2.23 2.04 7.78
C MET A 61 2.45 1.42 9.15
N GLU A 62 2.68 2.27 10.15
CA GLU A 62 2.77 1.82 11.53
C GLU A 62 1.39 1.45 12.07
N ILE A 63 1.26 0.27 12.67
CA ILE A 63 0.02 -0.17 13.32
C ILE A 63 0.12 0.14 14.82
N LEU A 64 -0.45 1.29 15.21
CA LEU A 64 -0.45 1.77 16.60
C LEU A 64 -1.61 1.21 17.44
N ALA A 65 -2.61 0.61 16.79
CA ALA A 65 -3.72 0.00 17.49
C ALA A 65 -3.22 -1.21 18.32
N PRO A 66 -3.74 -1.41 19.56
CA PRO A 66 -3.51 -2.64 20.28
C PRO A 66 -3.94 -3.86 19.45
N PHE A 67 -3.35 -5.02 19.72
CA PHE A 67 -3.86 -6.28 19.22
C PHE A 67 -5.26 -6.50 19.79
N ASP A 68 -6.28 -6.51 18.93
CA ASP A 68 -7.68 -6.62 19.34
C ASP A 68 -8.43 -7.80 18.67
N SER A 69 -7.80 -8.42 17.68
CA SER A 69 -8.38 -9.51 16.89
C SER A 69 -8.11 -10.87 17.55
N VAL A 70 -8.93 -11.87 17.20
CA VAL A 70 -8.77 -13.26 17.66
C VAL A 70 -7.42 -13.84 17.18
N PHE A 71 -6.93 -13.41 16.01
CA PHE A 71 -5.65 -13.80 15.45
C PHE A 71 -5.14 -12.73 14.48
N GLU A 72 -3.97 -12.17 14.78
CA GLU A 72 -3.36 -11.08 14.02
C GLU A 72 -1.85 -11.28 13.91
N VAL A 73 -1.31 -10.98 12.73
CA VAL A 73 0.10 -11.09 12.38
C VAL A 73 0.60 -9.74 11.87
N ARG A 74 1.71 -9.27 12.45
CA ARG A 74 2.38 -8.02 12.05
C ARG A 74 3.84 -8.29 11.69
N ALA A 75 4.35 -7.56 10.71
CA ALA A 75 5.79 -7.44 10.49
C ALA A 75 6.37 -6.37 11.43
N GLY A 76 7.58 -6.62 11.94
CA GLY A 76 8.32 -5.66 12.77
C GLY A 76 9.76 -5.56 12.29
N HIS A 77 10.35 -4.38 12.44
CA HIS A 77 11.75 -4.09 12.15
C HIS A 77 12.53 -3.85 13.46
N PHE A 78 13.85 -4.10 13.45
CA PHE A 78 14.76 -3.96 14.61
C PHE A 78 16.08 -3.30 14.21
#